data_AF-A0A1G6KG95-F1
#
_entry.id   AF-A0A1G6KG95-F1
#
_cell.length_a   1.000
_cell.length_b   1.000
_cell.length_c   1.000
_cell.angle_alpha   90.00
_cell.angle_beta   90.00
_cell.angle_gamma   90.00
#
_symmetry.space_group_name_H-M   'P 1'
#
loop_
_entity.id
_entity.type
_entity.pdbx_description
1 polymer ?
#
loop_
_entity_poly.entity_id
_entity_poly.type
_entity_poly.pdbx_seq_one_letter_code
_entity_poly.pdbx_strand_id
1 'polypeptide(L)'
;MVCSNFIAGYFANKNNTKTIIGILIFSTIAFSLSFFMMHSIYTAVVALFLIGITVMGLIAPLQTRLMDVAGNAQSLAASLNHSAFNFANALGAFLGGLTLEHNLGWLSPFGVGILLSLGGLLMFFIPLKIEKLNSSS
;
A
#
# COMPACT_ATOMS: atom_id res chain seq x y z
N MET A 1 12.91 -0.92 1.54
CA MET A 1 13.43 -1.85 0.52
C MET A 1 14.00 -3.11 1.15
N VAL A 2 15.10 -3.07 1.92
CA VAL A 2 15.71 -4.32 2.45
C VAL A 2 14.79 -5.04 3.45
N CYS A 3 14.47 -4.45 4.61
CA CYS A 3 13.65 -5.11 5.63
C CYS A 3 12.23 -5.44 5.12
N SER A 4 11.62 -4.51 4.37
CA SER A 4 10.28 -4.69 3.81
C SER A 4 10.20 -5.88 2.86
N ASN A 5 11.18 -6.05 1.97
CA ASN A 5 11.15 -7.12 0.97
C ASN A 5 11.36 -8.49 1.59
N PHE A 6 12.25 -8.60 2.60
CA PHE A 6 12.43 -9.87 3.31
C PHE A 6 11.16 -10.29 4.05
N ILE A 7 10.57 -9.37 4.82
CA ILE A 7 9.36 -9.66 5.61
C ILE A 7 8.18 -9.96 4.70
N ALA A 8 7.88 -9.05 3.76
CA ALA A 8 6.75 -9.21 2.86
C ALA A 8 6.93 -10.42 1.92
N GLY A 9 8.15 -10.65 1.41
CA GLY A 9 8.46 -11.80 0.56
C GLY A 9 8.29 -13.14 1.28
N TYR A 10 8.75 -13.23 2.53
CA TYR A 10 8.55 -14.43 3.35
C TYR A 10 7.06 -14.76 3.55
N PHE A 11 6.24 -13.76 3.91
CA PHE A 11 4.81 -13.97 4.07
C PHE A 11 4.08 -14.21 2.74
N ALA A 12 4.49 -13.53 1.67
CA ALA A 12 3.90 -13.66 0.33
C ALA A 12 4.05 -15.08 -0.22
N ASN A 13 5.19 -15.73 0.02
CA ASN A 13 5.40 -17.14 -0.35
C ASN A 13 4.41 -18.10 0.34
N LYS A 14 3.94 -17.77 1.55
CA LYS A 14 2.97 -18.61 2.27
C LYS A 14 1.54 -18.35 1.80
N ASN A 15 1.17 -17.07 1.68
CA ASN A 15 -0.12 -16.67 1.12
C ASN A 15 -0.06 -15.21 0.67
N ASN A 16 0.05 -15.02 -0.65
CA ASN A 16 0.21 -13.70 -1.23
C ASN A 16 -0.98 -12.76 -0.94
N THR A 17 -2.21 -13.26 -1.10
CA THR A 17 -3.44 -12.50 -0.85
C THR A 17 -3.55 -12.02 0.60
N LYS A 18 -3.32 -12.92 1.56
CA LYS A 18 -3.35 -12.56 2.99
C LYS A 18 -2.25 -11.57 3.34
N THR A 19 -1.10 -11.66 2.68
CA THR A 19 0.01 -10.72 2.85
C THR A 19 -0.38 -9.32 2.38
N ILE A 20 -0.99 -9.18 1.20
CA ILE A 20 -1.46 -7.88 0.69
C ILE A 20 -2.49 -7.26 1.65
N ILE A 21 -3.49 -8.05 2.09
CA ILE A 21 -4.49 -7.59 3.06
C ILE A 21 -3.83 -7.15 4.37
N GLY A 22 -2.90 -7.97 4.89
CA GLY A 22 -2.18 -7.69 6.13
C GLY A 22 -1.35 -6.40 6.04
N ILE A 23 -0.68 -6.17 4.91
CA ILE A 23 0.10 -4.94 4.69
C ILE A 23 -0.82 -3.71 4.59
N LEU A 24 -1.97 -3.80 3.93
CA LEU A 24 -2.92 -2.67 3.84
C LEU A 24 -3.53 -2.31 5.20
N ILE A 25 -3.88 -3.31 6.02
CA ILE A 25 -4.31 -3.12 7.41
C ILE A 25 -3.18 -2.49 8.22
N PHE A 26 -1.97 -3.05 8.13
CA PHE A 26 -0.82 -2.55 8.87
C PHE A 26 -0.42 -1.13 8.43
N SER A 27 -0.59 -0.80 7.14
CA SER A 27 -0.39 0.56 6.62
C SER A 27 -1.36 1.55 7.25
N THR A 28 -2.66 1.20 7.31
CA THR A 28 -3.68 2.01 7.97
C THR A 28 -3.33 2.29 9.43
N ILE A 29 -2.91 1.25 10.16
CA ILE A 29 -2.46 1.36 11.55
C ILE A 29 -1.19 2.21 11.65
N ALA A 30 -0.20 2.00 10.77
CA ALA A 30 1.06 2.73 10.77
C ALA A 30 0.84 4.23 10.53
N PHE A 31 0.01 4.63 9.57
CA PHE A 31 -0.34 6.04 9.38
C PHE A 31 -1.09 6.62 10.57
N SER A 32 -2.03 5.87 11.16
CA SER A 32 -2.79 6.29 12.34
C SER A 32 -1.91 6.50 13.57
N LEU A 33 -0.97 5.57 13.82
CA LEU A 33 -0.03 5.67 14.94
C LEU A 33 0.98 6.79 14.70
N SER A 34 1.46 6.92 13.46
CA SER A 34 2.44 7.94 13.09
C SER A 34 1.95 9.35 13.37
N PHE A 35 0.65 9.61 13.23
CA PHE A 35 0.03 10.89 13.61
C PHE A 35 0.39 11.33 15.05
N PHE A 36 0.39 10.39 16.00
CA PHE A 36 0.72 10.67 17.41
C PHE A 36 2.22 10.68 17.70
N MET A 37 3.03 10.08 16.83
CA MET A 37 4.49 9.94 17.00
C MET A 37 5.28 11.15 16.52
N MET A 38 4.60 12.18 16.04
CA MET A 38 5.21 13.35 15.41
C MET A 38 5.75 14.42 16.39
N HIS A 39 5.72 14.14 17.69
CA HIS A 39 6.11 15.10 18.75
C HIS A 39 7.62 15.12 19.06
N SER A 40 8.36 14.06 18.74
CA SER A 40 9.81 13.95 18.97
C SER A 40 10.50 13.41 17.73
N ILE A 41 11.73 13.84 17.48
CA ILE A 41 12.52 13.38 16.33
C ILE A 41 12.70 11.86 16.34
N TYR A 42 12.92 11.27 17.52
CA TYR A 42 13.10 9.83 17.66
C TYR A 42 11.83 9.06 17.28
N THR A 43 10.67 9.52 17.77
CA THR A 43 9.39 8.87 17.47
C THR A 43 8.98 9.13 16.02
N ALA A 44 9.28 10.29 15.45
CA ALA A 44 9.01 10.60 14.04
C ALA A 44 9.83 9.71 13.09
N VAL A 45 11.12 9.46 13.41
CA VAL A 45 11.95 8.54 12.63
C VAL A 45 11.36 7.13 12.64
N VAL A 46 10.92 6.63 13.80
CA VAL A 46 10.27 5.31 13.90
C VAL A 46 8.96 5.27 13.10
N ALA A 47 8.15 6.32 13.19
CA ALA A 47 6.89 6.45 12.45
C ALA A 47 7.10 6.39 10.93
N LEU A 48 8.03 7.18 10.41
CA LEU A 48 8.38 7.20 8.99
C LEU A 48 8.94 5.85 8.53
N PHE A 49 9.72 5.18 9.39
CA PHE A 49 10.22 3.85 9.13
C PHE A 49 9.09 2.81 9.05
N LEU A 50 8.12 2.84 9.96
CA LEU A 50 6.95 1.95 9.96
C LEU A 50 6.11 2.14 8.69
N ILE A 51 5.84 3.39 8.32
CA ILE A 51 5.16 3.72 7.06
C ILE A 51 5.97 3.16 5.88
N GLY A 52 7.28 3.44 5.84
CA GLY A 52 8.17 2.98 4.77
C GLY A 52 8.18 1.45 4.62
N ILE A 53 8.13 0.69 5.70
CA ILE A 53 8.03 -0.77 5.66
C ILE A 53 6.74 -1.19 4.93
N THR A 54 5.60 -0.59 5.29
CA THR A 54 4.30 -0.97 4.72
C THR A 54 4.23 -0.65 3.23
N VAL A 55 4.61 0.56 2.83
CA VAL A 55 4.50 1.03 1.44
C VAL A 55 5.43 0.22 0.53
N MET A 56 6.67 0.01 0.96
CA MET A 56 7.64 -0.75 0.17
C MET A 56 7.32 -2.25 0.15
N GLY A 57 6.72 -2.77 1.23
CA GLY A 57 6.32 -4.17 1.32
C GLY A 57 5.22 -4.57 0.35
N LEU A 58 4.39 -3.61 -0.09
CA LEU A 58 3.25 -3.86 -0.99
C LEU A 58 3.67 -4.11 -2.45
N ILE A 59 4.84 -3.61 -2.86
CA ILE A 59 5.27 -3.56 -4.27
C ILE A 59 5.39 -4.98 -4.87
N ALA A 60 6.18 -5.84 -4.25
CA ALA A 60 6.43 -7.18 -4.77
C ALA A 60 5.19 -8.10 -4.72
N PRO A 61 4.44 -8.20 -3.60
CA PRO A 61 3.21 -9.00 -3.53
C PRO A 61 2.17 -8.65 -4.60
N LEU A 62 1.93 -7.35 -4.84
CA LEU A 62 1.01 -6.89 -5.88
C LEU A 62 1.51 -7.25 -7.28
N GLN A 63 2.80 -7.02 -7.55
CA GLN A 63 3.41 -7.38 -8.82
C GLN A 63 3.27 -8.88 -9.10
N THR A 64 3.62 -9.73 -8.14
CA THR A 64 3.49 -11.18 -8.27
C THR A 64 2.04 -11.58 -8.54
N ARG A 65 1.07 -11.05 -7.77
CA ARG A 65 -0.35 -11.37 -7.98
C ARG A 65 -0.85 -10.97 -9.37
N LEU A 66 -0.44 -9.80 -9.84
CA LEU A 66 -0.80 -9.31 -11.17
C LEU A 66 -0.21 -10.22 -12.26
N MET A 67 1.05 -10.63 -12.10
CA MET A 67 1.74 -11.53 -13.03
C MET A 67 1.11 -12.93 -13.06
N ASP A 68 0.65 -13.44 -11.92
CA ASP A 68 -0.05 -14.73 -11.82
C ASP A 68 -1.38 -14.71 -12.60
N VAL A 69 -2.11 -13.58 -12.56
CA VAL A 69 -3.40 -13.42 -13.25
C VAL A 69 -3.23 -13.08 -14.74
N ALA A 70 -2.13 -12.46 -15.14
CA ALA A 70 -1.93 -11.96 -16.50
C ALA A 70 -1.64 -13.05 -17.56
N GLY A 71 -1.27 -14.27 -17.15
CA GLY A 71 -0.97 -15.37 -18.08
C GLY A 71 0.08 -14.99 -19.13
N ASN A 72 -0.27 -15.05 -20.41
CA ASN A 72 0.65 -14.73 -21.51
C ASN A 72 0.96 -13.22 -21.65
N ALA A 73 0.23 -12.34 -20.95
CA ALA A 73 0.37 -10.88 -21.05
C ALA A 73 1.21 -10.27 -19.91
N GLN A 74 2.15 -11.03 -19.32
CA GLN A 74 2.96 -10.59 -18.18
C GLN A 74 3.76 -9.29 -18.42
N SER A 75 4.30 -9.09 -19.63
CA SER A 75 5.02 -7.86 -19.98
C SER A 75 4.10 -6.63 -19.91
N LEU A 76 2.88 -6.74 -20.45
CA LEU A 76 1.87 -5.69 -20.37
C LEU A 76 1.47 -5.44 -18.92
N ALA A 77 1.22 -6.50 -18.15
CA ALA A 77 0.90 -6.40 -16.72
C ALA A 77 2.01 -5.70 -15.92
N ALA A 78 3.28 -6.07 -16.13
CA ALA A 78 4.40 -5.41 -15.46
C ALA A 78 4.49 -3.91 -15.80
N SER A 79 4.29 -3.56 -17.07
CA SER A 79 4.27 -2.15 -17.51
C SER A 79 3.12 -1.37 -16.85
N LEU A 80 1.91 -1.94 -16.79
CA LEU A 80 0.75 -1.35 -16.14
C LEU A 80 0.97 -1.18 -14.63
N ASN A 81 1.62 -2.15 -13.98
CA ASN A 81 1.96 -2.07 -12.57
C ASN A 81 2.89 -0.86 -12.29
N HIS A 82 3.94 -0.69 -13.10
CA HIS A 82 4.83 0.47 -12.99
C HIS A 82 4.09 1.79 -13.23
N SER A 83 3.23 1.86 -14.25
CA SER A 83 2.39 3.04 -14.50
C SER A 83 1.46 3.35 -13.34
N ALA A 84 0.83 2.33 -12.74
CA ALA A 84 -0.04 2.47 -11.59
C ALA A 84 0.72 2.97 -10.35
N PHE A 85 1.94 2.46 -10.09
CA PHE A 85 2.78 2.97 -8.99
C PHE A 85 3.19 4.43 -9.19
N ASN A 86 3.56 4.82 -10.41
CA ASN A 86 3.87 6.22 -10.71
C ASN A 86 2.65 7.13 -10.53
N PHE A 87 1.48 6.68 -10.98
CA PHE A 87 0.22 7.38 -10.74
C PHE A 87 -0.10 7.49 -9.24
N ALA A 88 0.08 6.42 -8.47
CA ALA A 88 -0.12 6.43 -7.03
C ALA A 88 0.82 7.42 -6.31
N ASN A 89 2.10 7.49 -6.70
CA ASN A 89 3.04 8.47 -6.15
C ASN A 89 2.62 9.91 -6.47
N ALA A 90 2.18 10.18 -7.70
CA ALA A 90 1.69 11.49 -8.09
C ALA A 90 0.40 11.87 -7.33
N LEU A 91 -0.55 10.94 -7.23
CA LEU A 91 -1.81 11.14 -6.52
C LEU A 91 -1.58 11.39 -5.02
N GLY A 92 -0.70 10.62 -4.39
CA GLY A 92 -0.35 10.79 -2.98
C GLY A 92 0.30 12.15 -2.70
N ALA A 93 1.25 12.57 -3.54
CA ALA A 93 1.87 13.88 -3.43
C ALA A 93 0.87 15.02 -3.65
N PHE A 94 0.00 14.89 -4.66
CA PHE A 94 -1.05 15.86 -4.96
C PHE A 94 -2.05 16.01 -3.79
N LEU A 95 -2.62 14.90 -3.31
CA LEU A 95 -3.57 14.93 -2.20
C LEU A 95 -2.92 15.40 -0.90
N GLY A 96 -1.69 14.95 -0.59
CA GLY A 96 -0.94 15.43 0.55
C GLY A 96 -0.68 16.95 0.47
N GLY A 97 -0.23 17.44 -0.68
CA GLY A 97 -0.01 18.86 -0.95
C GLY A 97 -1.28 19.69 -0.80
N LEU A 98 -2.41 19.24 -1.36
CA LEU A 98 -3.72 19.90 -1.23
C LEU A 98 -4.13 20.11 0.24
N THR A 99 -3.85 19.13 1.11
CA THR A 99 -4.20 19.29 2.53
C THR A 99 -3.38 20.39 3.22
N LEU A 100 -2.13 20.57 2.80
CA LEU A 100 -1.27 21.63 3.31
C LEU A 100 -1.68 23.00 2.75
N GLU A 101 -2.03 23.06 1.45
CA GLU A 101 -2.52 24.27 0.78
C GLU A 101 -3.80 24.82 1.44
N HIS A 102 -4.70 23.94 1.86
CA HIS A 102 -5.93 24.31 2.58
C HIS A 102 -5.72 24.57 4.08
N ASN A 103 -4.48 24.68 4.56
CA ASN A 103 -4.15 24.95 5.97
C ASN A 103 -4.75 23.94 6.98
N LEU A 104 -4.91 22.67 6.59
CA LEU A 104 -5.47 21.61 7.46
C LEU A 104 -4.47 21.14 8.55
N GLY A 105 -3.29 21.76 8.61
CA GLY A 105 -2.23 21.44 9.55
C GLY A 105 -1.23 20.44 9.00
N TRP A 106 0.01 20.48 9.49
CA TRP A 106 1.12 19.70 8.93
C TRP A 106 0.97 18.16 9.09
N LEU A 107 0.07 17.71 9.98
CA LEU A 107 -0.26 16.30 10.19
C LEU A 107 -1.36 15.79 9.23
N SER A 108 -2.03 16.67 8.48
CA SER A 108 -3.11 16.26 7.56
C SER A 108 -2.71 15.23 6.50
N PRO A 109 -1.45 15.18 5.98
CA PRO A 109 -1.07 14.14 5.02
C PRO A 109 -1.14 12.71 5.59
N PHE A 110 -1.01 12.53 6.91
CA PHE A 110 -1.22 11.21 7.53
C PHE A 110 -2.66 10.75 7.36
N GLY A 111 -3.63 11.67 7.47
CA GLY A 111 -5.05 11.38 7.22
C GLY A 111 -5.30 10.93 5.78
N VAL A 112 -4.62 11.54 4.80
CA VAL A 112 -4.66 11.09 3.40
C VAL A 112 -4.13 9.65 3.28
N GLY A 113 -3.02 9.33 3.93
CA GLY A 113 -2.48 7.97 3.96
C GLY A 113 -3.45 6.95 4.54
N ILE A 114 -4.13 7.27 5.66
CA ILE A 114 -5.17 6.42 6.26
C ILE A 114 -6.29 6.15 5.25
N LEU A 115 -6.83 7.20 4.62
CA LEU A 115 -7.92 7.10 3.66
C LEU A 115 -7.53 6.29 2.42
N LEU A 116 -6.34 6.52 1.87
CA LEU A 116 -5.84 5.78 0.70
C LEU A 116 -5.57 4.31 1.02
N SER A 117 -5.02 3.99 2.19
CA SER A 117 -4.78 2.60 2.60
C SER A 117 -6.10 1.85 2.84
N LEU A 118 -7.09 2.49 3.46
CA LEU A 118 -8.43 1.93 3.58
C LEU A 118 -9.11 1.76 2.22
N GLY A 119 -9.03 2.78 1.36
CA GLY A 119 -9.57 2.72 0.00
C GLY A 119 -8.94 1.58 -0.82
N GLY A 120 -7.62 1.41 -0.73
CA GLY A 120 -6.89 0.30 -1.34
C GLY A 120 -7.33 -1.06 -0.80
N LEU A 121 -7.54 -1.19 0.52
CA LEU A 121 -8.07 -2.41 1.13
C LEU A 121 -9.46 -2.77 0.62
N LEU A 122 -10.37 -1.80 0.57
CA LEU A 122 -11.72 -1.98 0.06
C LEU A 122 -11.72 -2.35 -1.43
N MET A 123 -10.91 -1.66 -2.23
CA MET A 123 -10.77 -1.93 -3.66
C MET A 123 -10.20 -3.33 -3.90
N PHE A 124 -9.24 -3.78 -3.09
CA PHE A 124 -8.63 -5.11 -3.21
C PHE A 124 -9.61 -6.27 -2.97
N PHE A 125 -10.73 -6.05 -2.26
CA PHE A 125 -11.77 -7.07 -2.14
C PHE A 125 -12.57 -7.31 -3.42
N ILE A 126 -12.58 -6.35 -4.36
CA ILE A 126 -13.28 -6.49 -5.64
C ILE A 126 -12.74 -7.67 -6.46
N PRO A 127 -11.44 -7.75 -6.80
CA PRO A 127 -10.92 -8.89 -7.55
C PRO A 127 -11.06 -10.22 -6.79
N LEU A 128 -10.98 -10.22 -5.46
CA LEU A 128 -11.20 -11.43 -4.65
C LEU A 128 -12.62 -11.95 -4.73
N LYS A 129 -13.61 -11.05 -4.77
CA LYS A 129 -15.01 -11.41 -4.95
C LYS A 129 -15.25 -11.99 -6.35
N ILE A 130 -14.64 -11.40 -7.38
CA ILE A 130 -14.72 -11.88 -8.77
C ILE A 130 -14.12 -13.29 -8.89
N GLU A 131 -12.94 -13.52 -8.32
CA GLU A 131 -12.26 -14.82 -8.33
C GLU A 131 -13.12 -15.91 -7.66
N LYS A 132 -13.74 -15.58 -6.51
CA LYS A 132 -14.63 -16.51 -5.80
C LYS A 132 -15.88 -16.86 -6.62
N LEU A 133 -16.48 -15.90 -7.33
CA LEU A 133 -17.65 -16.13 -8.18
C LEU A 133 -17.31 -17.08 -9.34
N ASN A 134 -16.18 -16.85 -10.00
CA ASN A 134 -15.73 -17.69 -11.12
C ASN A 134 -15.30 -19.10 -10.68
N SER A 135 -14.86 -19.29 -9.43
CA SER A 135 -14.56 -20.63 -8.90
C SER A 135 -15.79 -21.45 -8.52
N SER A 136 -16.98 -20.83 -8.47
CA SER A 136 -18.25 -21.47 -8.08
C SER A 136 -19.13 -21.87 -9.27
N SER A 137 -18.70 -21.54 -10.49
CA SER A 137 -19.31 -21.93 -11.78
C SER A 137 -18.49 -23.02 -12.44
#